data_AF-A0A034WUN9-F1
#
_entry.id   AF-A0A034WUN9-F1
#
_cell.length_a   1.000
_cell.length_b   1.000
_cell.length_c   1.000
_cell.angle_alpha   90.00
_cell.angle_beta   90.00
_cell.angle_gamma   90.00
#
_symmetry.space_group_name_H-M   'P 1'
#
loop_
_entity.id
_entity.type
_entity.pdbx_description
1 polymer ?
#
loop_
_entity_poly.entity_id
_entity_poly.type
_entity_poly.pdbx_seq_one_letter_code
_entity_poly.pdbx_strand_id
1 'polypeptide(L)'
;MFGYTGKWGTWFTLILVQLAIMLGFACRVSEFPCKGNNNICIPLDKYCDGRADCEDNSDEPKHCSVCNRTYYGDVGRTYTLKVPTPQWNRLPFLCHLTFTASGREQGDIVQIIFDSFTVGRFDEGMVDSDVEGYESNVNPVGELPGCPEGFMQLSELGRPFTGGSWCGKATGPQLYFSETTTVTASVKVFHPPKNIHDENPFE
;
A
#
# COMPACT_ATOMS: atom_id res chain seq x y z
N MET A 1 20.79 -55.13 -40.30
CA MET A 1 21.06 -54.10 -39.26
C MET A 1 20.19 -52.90 -39.63
N PHE A 2 18.96 -52.82 -39.11
CA PHE A 2 18.01 -51.76 -39.46
C PHE A 2 18.20 -50.56 -38.51
N GLY A 3 18.57 -49.41 -39.06
CA GLY A 3 18.73 -48.16 -38.34
C GLY A 3 17.37 -47.55 -37.97
N TYR A 4 17.18 -47.27 -36.68
CA TYR A 4 16.10 -46.43 -36.19
C TYR A 4 16.66 -45.02 -35.93
N THR A 5 16.55 -44.14 -36.91
CA THR A 5 16.81 -42.71 -36.74
C THR A 5 15.48 -41.95 -36.55
N GLY A 6 15.33 -41.29 -35.40
CA GLY A 6 14.92 -39.88 -35.37
C GLY A 6 13.43 -39.49 -35.54
N LYS A 7 12.44 -40.25 -35.06
CA LYS A 7 11.04 -39.77 -35.07
C LYS A 7 10.36 -39.58 -33.71
N TRP A 8 10.83 -40.22 -32.63
CA TRP A 8 10.20 -40.09 -31.31
C TRP A 8 10.77 -38.93 -30.48
N GLY A 9 12.07 -38.66 -30.61
CA GLY A 9 12.72 -37.53 -29.91
C GLY A 9 12.25 -36.17 -30.40
N THR A 10 11.97 -36.01 -31.69
CA THR A 10 11.51 -34.75 -32.30
C THR A 10 10.12 -34.33 -31.84
N TRP A 11 9.21 -35.28 -31.64
CA TRP A 11 7.87 -35.01 -31.11
C TRP A 11 7.90 -34.67 -29.62
N PHE A 12 8.75 -35.36 -28.83
CA PHE A 12 8.96 -35.03 -27.43
C PHE A 12 9.58 -33.64 -27.25
N THR A 13 10.55 -33.26 -28.09
CA THR A 13 11.13 -31.91 -28.07
C THR A 13 10.11 -30.86 -28.51
N LEU A 14 9.26 -31.14 -29.50
CA LEU A 14 8.21 -30.21 -29.93
C LEU A 14 7.14 -30.01 -28.85
N ILE A 15 6.75 -31.08 -28.15
CA ILE A 15 5.83 -31.02 -27.01
C ILE A 15 6.45 -30.25 -25.84
N LEU A 16 7.73 -30.48 -25.53
CA LEU A 16 8.46 -29.72 -24.49
C LEU A 16 8.63 -28.25 -24.87
N VAL A 17 8.88 -27.94 -26.15
CA VAL A 17 8.95 -26.57 -26.66
C VAL A 17 7.57 -25.92 -26.65
N GLN A 18 6.50 -26.61 -27.04
CA GLN A 18 5.12 -26.10 -26.94
C GLN A 18 4.68 -25.89 -25.48
N LEU A 19 5.03 -26.79 -24.56
CA LEU A 19 4.80 -26.61 -23.12
C LEU A 19 5.60 -25.42 -22.57
N ALA A 20 6.86 -25.25 -22.97
CA ALA A 20 7.68 -24.11 -22.59
C ALA A 20 7.16 -22.78 -23.14
N ILE A 21 6.59 -22.77 -24.35
CA ILE A 21 5.97 -21.58 -24.96
C ILE A 21 4.73 -21.15 -24.16
N MET A 22 3.95 -22.09 -23.61
CA MET A 22 2.76 -21.77 -22.80
C MET A 22 3.10 -21.29 -21.37
N LEU A 23 4.31 -21.55 -20.87
CA LEU A 23 4.79 -21.15 -19.55
C LEU A 23 5.37 -19.72 -19.49
N GLY A 24 5.47 -19.02 -20.63
CA GLY A 24 6.15 -17.73 -20.75
C GLY A 24 5.26 -16.47 -20.72
N PHE A 25 3.96 -16.59 -20.40
CA PHE A 25 2.97 -15.52 -20.62
C PHE A 25 2.16 -15.14 -19.36
N ALA A 26 2.74 -15.27 -18.17
CA ALA A 26 2.11 -14.80 -16.94
C ALA A 26 2.88 -13.61 -16.36
N CYS A 27 2.15 -12.54 -15.99
CA CYS A 27 2.74 -11.40 -15.29
C CYS A 27 3.38 -11.83 -13.97
N ARG A 28 4.38 -11.06 -13.53
CA ARG A 28 4.96 -11.26 -12.19
C ARG A 28 3.91 -10.95 -11.13
N VAL A 29 4.12 -11.47 -9.92
CA VAL A 29 3.25 -11.18 -8.77
C VAL A 29 3.31 -9.70 -8.36
N SER A 30 4.42 -9.01 -8.70
CA SER A 30 4.64 -7.57 -8.57
C SER A 30 4.00 -6.73 -9.69
N GLU A 31 3.29 -7.36 -10.62
CA GLU A 31 2.70 -6.72 -11.79
C GLU A 31 1.18 -6.98 -11.87
N PHE A 32 0.47 -6.06 -12.53
CA PHE A 32 -0.94 -6.12 -12.85
C PHE A 32 -1.13 -6.45 -14.35
N PRO A 33 -1.90 -7.51 -14.70
CA PRO A 33 -2.21 -7.85 -16.08
C PRO A 33 -3.29 -6.93 -16.65
N CYS A 34 -3.01 -6.28 -17.79
CA CYS A 34 -4.03 -5.54 -18.54
C CYS A 34 -5.08 -6.49 -19.13
N LYS A 35 -6.35 -6.07 -19.16
CA LYS A 35 -7.48 -6.93 -19.58
C LYS A 35 -7.55 -7.16 -21.10
N GLY A 36 -7.08 -6.20 -21.91
CA GLY A 36 -7.18 -6.22 -23.37
C GLY A 36 -6.13 -7.10 -24.06
N ASN A 37 -5.01 -7.37 -23.40
CA ASN A 37 -3.94 -8.22 -23.93
C ASN A 37 -3.19 -8.89 -22.76
N ASN A 38 -3.26 -10.22 -22.68
CA ASN A 38 -2.65 -11.01 -21.60
C ASN A 38 -1.12 -10.90 -21.52
N ASN A 39 -0.48 -10.23 -22.48
CA ASN A 39 0.97 -10.06 -22.55
C ASN A 39 1.46 -8.69 -22.06
N ILE A 40 0.56 -7.78 -21.68
CA ILE A 40 0.93 -6.46 -21.15
C ILE A 40 0.75 -6.48 -19.63
N CYS A 41 1.86 -6.26 -18.93
CA CYS A 41 1.94 -6.23 -17.47
C CYS A 41 2.49 -4.87 -17.06
N ILE A 42 1.79 -4.18 -16.17
CA ILE A 42 2.26 -2.93 -15.55
C ILE A 42 2.64 -3.18 -14.09
N PRO A 43 3.55 -2.42 -13.49
CA PRO A 43 3.83 -2.54 -12.05
C PRO A 43 2.58 -2.31 -11.20
N LEU A 44 2.45 -3.00 -10.06
CA LEU A 44 1.26 -2.88 -9.19
C LEU A 44 1.00 -1.45 -8.67
N ASP A 45 2.03 -0.61 -8.56
CA ASP A 45 1.92 0.79 -8.15
C ASP A 45 1.35 1.72 -9.24
N LYS A 46 1.27 1.24 -10.49
CA LYS A 46 0.59 1.96 -11.58
C LYS A 46 -0.90 1.67 -11.68
N TYR A 47 -1.39 0.66 -10.98
CA TYR A 47 -2.84 0.46 -10.89
C TYR A 47 -3.45 1.54 -10.00
N CYS A 48 -4.41 2.31 -10.51
CA CYS A 48 -5.03 3.46 -9.83
C CYS A 48 -4.08 4.61 -9.49
N ASP A 49 -3.09 4.88 -10.34
CA ASP A 49 -2.22 6.04 -10.19
C ASP A 49 -2.80 7.32 -10.84
N GLY A 50 -3.95 7.20 -11.50
CA GLY A 50 -4.67 8.27 -12.20
C GLY A 50 -4.22 8.46 -13.65
N ARG A 51 -3.38 7.58 -14.18
CA ARG A 51 -2.88 7.59 -15.55
C ARG A 51 -3.17 6.25 -16.20
N ALA A 52 -3.68 6.29 -17.43
CA ALA A 52 -3.81 5.11 -18.24
C ALA A 52 -2.44 4.61 -18.71
N ASP A 53 -1.99 3.49 -18.14
CA ASP A 53 -0.80 2.76 -18.55
C ASP A 53 -1.16 1.49 -19.34
N CYS A 54 -2.36 0.92 -19.18
CA CYS A 54 -2.89 -0.09 -20.08
C CYS A 54 -3.49 0.53 -21.36
N GLU A 55 -3.29 -0.11 -22.51
CA GLU A 55 -3.88 0.34 -23.80
C GLU A 55 -5.43 0.40 -23.78
N ASP A 56 -6.05 -0.43 -22.94
CA ASP A 56 -7.50 -0.50 -22.75
C ASP A 56 -8.00 0.26 -21.52
N ASN A 57 -7.12 0.97 -20.80
CA ASN A 57 -7.40 1.66 -19.52
C ASN A 57 -7.96 0.71 -18.43
N SER A 58 -7.65 -0.58 -18.49
CA SER A 58 -8.15 -1.56 -17.50
C SER A 58 -7.58 -1.39 -16.09
N ASP A 59 -6.49 -0.64 -15.98
CA ASP A 59 -5.84 -0.18 -14.75
C ASP A 59 -6.56 0.97 -14.05
N GLU A 60 -7.40 1.74 -14.76
CA GLU A 60 -8.10 2.93 -14.25
C GLU A 60 -9.65 2.82 -14.32
N PRO A 61 -10.29 1.83 -13.68
CA PRO A 61 -11.75 1.74 -13.66
C PRO A 61 -12.39 2.87 -12.81
N LYS A 62 -13.66 3.19 -13.08
CA LYS A 62 -14.38 4.32 -12.44
C LYS A 62 -14.39 4.33 -10.89
N HIS A 63 -14.23 3.17 -10.25
CA HIS A 63 -14.23 3.01 -8.79
C HIS A 63 -12.96 2.30 -8.30
N CYS A 64 -11.84 2.59 -8.94
CA CYS A 64 -10.58 1.99 -8.59
C CYS A 64 -10.00 2.62 -7.30
N SER A 65 -9.17 1.86 -6.58
CA SER A 65 -8.51 2.33 -5.35
C SER A 65 -7.16 1.64 -5.18
N VAL A 66 -6.18 2.40 -4.69
CA VAL A 66 -4.90 1.89 -4.19
C VAL A 66 -5.03 1.22 -2.82
N CYS A 67 -6.15 1.46 -2.11
CA CYS A 67 -6.40 0.93 -0.78
C CYS A 67 -6.88 -0.52 -0.80
N ASN A 68 -6.63 -1.24 0.29
CA ASN A 68 -6.99 -2.64 0.52
C ASN A 68 -6.36 -3.59 -0.52
N ARG A 69 -5.09 -3.33 -0.86
CA ARG A 69 -4.31 -4.13 -1.82
C ARG A 69 -3.02 -4.64 -1.21
N THR A 70 -2.53 -5.73 -1.78
CA THR A 70 -1.21 -6.29 -1.51
C THR A 70 -0.26 -5.93 -2.64
N TYR A 71 0.85 -5.31 -2.27
CA TYR A 71 1.94 -4.90 -3.13
C TYR A 71 3.12 -5.85 -2.90
N TYR A 72 3.60 -6.41 -4.01
CA TYR A 72 4.83 -7.19 -4.06
C TYR A 72 5.89 -6.34 -4.75
N GLY A 73 7.08 -6.30 -4.18
CA GLY A 73 8.23 -5.65 -4.79
C GLY A 73 9.20 -6.66 -5.38
N ASP A 74 9.94 -6.26 -6.41
CA ASP A 74 11.12 -6.98 -6.89
C ASP A 74 12.39 -6.36 -6.28
N VAL A 75 13.42 -7.19 -6.03
CA VAL A 75 14.73 -6.73 -5.52
C VAL A 75 15.34 -5.70 -6.48
N GLY A 76 15.77 -4.56 -5.94
CA GLY A 76 16.43 -3.49 -6.71
C GLY A 76 15.49 -2.58 -7.50
N ARG A 77 14.17 -2.73 -7.33
CA ARG A 77 13.17 -1.80 -7.87
C ARG A 77 12.55 -0.95 -6.76
N THR A 78 12.27 0.30 -7.09
CA THR A 78 11.54 1.24 -6.23
C THR A 78 10.17 1.50 -6.84
N TYR A 79 9.14 1.43 -6.01
CA TYR A 79 7.74 1.61 -6.39
C TYR A 79 7.20 2.84 -5.66
N THR A 80 6.38 3.64 -6.33
CA THR A 80 5.88 4.91 -5.79
C THR A 80 4.37 4.85 -5.63
N LEU A 81 3.89 4.99 -4.39
CA LEU A 81 2.46 4.96 -4.09
C LEU A 81 1.99 6.28 -3.51
N LYS A 82 0.86 6.78 -4.02
CA LYS A 82 0.18 7.97 -3.50
C LYS A 82 -1.21 7.58 -3.03
N VAL A 83 -1.48 7.72 -1.74
CA VAL A 83 -2.83 7.55 -1.20
C VAL A 83 -3.64 8.80 -1.53
N PRO A 84 -4.81 8.69 -2.20
CA PRO A 84 -5.63 9.84 -2.52
C PRO A 84 -6.22 10.47 -1.25
N THR A 85 -6.43 11.77 -1.28
CA THR A 85 -7.13 12.46 -0.19
C THR A 85 -8.58 11.99 -0.13
N PRO A 86 -9.10 11.64 1.06
CA PRO A 86 -10.48 11.20 1.20
C PRO A 86 -11.46 12.36 0.95
N GLN A 87 -12.62 12.02 0.41
CA GLN A 87 -13.71 12.99 0.30
C GLN A 87 -14.41 13.14 1.65
N TRP A 88 -14.72 14.38 2.04
CA TRP A 88 -15.38 14.69 3.32
C TRP A 88 -16.71 13.96 3.54
N ASN A 89 -17.43 13.66 2.44
CA ASN A 89 -18.72 12.95 2.46
C ASN A 89 -18.59 11.41 2.49
N ARG A 90 -17.36 10.87 2.47
CA ARG A 90 -17.04 9.43 2.47
C ARG A 90 -16.14 9.06 3.65
N LEU A 91 -16.52 9.53 4.84
CA LEU A 91 -15.90 9.13 6.10
C LEU A 91 -16.74 8.03 6.79
N PRO A 92 -16.11 7.10 7.53
CA PRO A 92 -14.68 7.00 7.79
C PRO A 92 -13.89 6.49 6.57
N PHE A 93 -12.72 7.06 6.35
CA PHE A 93 -11.78 6.59 5.34
C PHE A 93 -10.83 5.58 5.96
N LEU A 94 -10.81 4.36 5.42
CA LEU A 94 -9.95 3.27 5.86
C LEU A 94 -9.16 2.76 4.67
N CYS A 95 -7.84 2.91 4.73
CA CYS A 95 -6.93 2.49 3.67
C CYS A 95 -5.86 1.56 4.22
N HIS A 96 -5.92 0.29 3.84
CA HIS A 96 -4.90 -0.70 4.20
C HIS A 96 -4.00 -0.99 3.00
N LEU A 97 -2.70 -0.71 3.11
CA LEU A 97 -1.68 -1.06 2.14
C LEU A 97 -0.86 -2.20 2.71
N THR A 98 -0.82 -3.35 2.04
CA THR A 98 -0.07 -4.52 2.50
C THR A 98 1.15 -4.70 1.61
N PHE A 99 2.35 -4.64 2.18
CA PHE A 99 3.61 -4.84 1.47
C PHE A 99 4.16 -6.21 1.79
N THR A 100 4.47 -7.02 0.79
CA THR A 100 4.96 -8.39 0.98
C THR A 100 6.27 -8.64 0.24
N ALA A 101 7.27 -9.12 0.99
CA ALA A 101 8.55 -9.62 0.54
C ALA A 101 8.61 -11.14 0.82
N SER A 102 8.25 -11.96 -0.18
CA SER A 102 8.14 -13.42 -0.02
C SER A 102 9.47 -14.18 -0.22
N GLY A 103 10.59 -13.46 -0.30
CA GLY A 103 11.92 -14.01 -0.59
C GLY A 103 12.24 -14.11 -2.08
N ARG A 104 13.48 -14.57 -2.37
CA ARG A 104 14.01 -14.74 -3.74
C ARG A 104 14.02 -13.43 -4.52
N GLU A 105 13.30 -13.35 -5.64
CA GLU A 105 13.21 -12.14 -6.46
C GLU A 105 12.44 -11.00 -5.78
N GLN A 106 11.74 -11.27 -4.66
CA GLN A 106 10.99 -10.25 -3.90
C GLN A 106 11.72 -9.71 -2.68
N GLY A 107 12.91 -10.25 -2.37
CA GLY A 107 13.69 -9.88 -1.19
C GLY A 107 13.14 -10.44 0.12
N ASP A 108 13.93 -10.30 1.19
CA ASP A 108 13.64 -10.87 2.51
C ASP A 108 13.19 -9.83 3.54
N ILE A 109 13.28 -8.55 3.20
CA ILE A 109 12.92 -7.43 4.07
C ILE A 109 11.99 -6.46 3.35
N VAL A 110 11.09 -5.83 4.12
CA VAL A 110 10.23 -4.76 3.62
C VAL A 110 10.84 -3.42 4.02
N GLN A 111 11.09 -2.56 3.02
CA GLN A 111 11.52 -1.18 3.21
C GLN A 111 10.41 -0.23 2.71
N ILE A 112 9.95 0.67 3.59
CA ILE A 112 8.98 1.72 3.26
C ILE A 112 9.67 3.07 3.43
N ILE A 113 9.52 3.94 2.43
CA ILE A 113 10.02 5.32 2.47
C ILE A 113 8.80 6.24 2.44
N PHE A 114 8.66 7.07 3.46
CA PHE A 114 7.66 8.13 3.51
C PHE A 114 8.30 9.41 2.99
N ASP A 115 7.96 9.86 1.78
CA ASP A 115 8.44 11.14 1.24
C ASP A 115 7.70 12.34 1.86
N SER A 116 6.41 12.15 2.13
CA SER A 116 5.56 13.10 2.83
C SER A 116 4.43 12.36 3.53
N PHE A 117 3.99 12.91 4.65
CA PHE A 117 2.94 12.35 5.47
C PHE A 117 2.04 13.48 5.97
N THR A 118 0.73 13.36 5.82
CA THR A 118 -0.23 14.32 6.35
C THR A 118 -1.52 13.58 6.71
N VAL A 119 -1.73 13.33 8.00
CA VAL A 119 -2.91 12.63 8.50
C VAL A 119 -3.35 13.27 9.80
N GLY A 120 -4.51 13.94 9.81
CA GLY A 120 -5.08 14.56 11.00
C GLY A 120 -4.14 15.53 11.73
N ARG A 121 -4.52 15.89 12.95
CA ARG A 121 -3.68 16.66 13.88
C ARG A 121 -3.49 15.90 15.18
N PHE A 122 -2.34 16.14 15.80
CA PHE A 122 -2.08 15.72 17.16
C PHE A 122 -2.75 16.72 18.11
N ASP A 123 -3.52 16.19 19.05
CA ASP A 123 -4.17 16.93 20.12
C ASP A 123 -3.47 16.56 21.42
N GLU A 124 -2.73 17.51 21.99
CA GLU A 124 -1.93 17.33 23.22
C GLU A 124 -2.79 17.28 24.49
N GLY A 125 -4.09 17.59 24.40
CA GLY A 125 -4.88 17.87 25.58
C GLY A 125 -4.66 19.31 26.06
N MET A 126 -5.70 19.99 26.56
CA MET A 126 -5.52 21.20 27.35
C MET A 126 -5.05 20.84 28.76
N VAL A 127 -3.88 21.36 29.15
CA VAL A 127 -3.49 21.47 30.56
C VAL A 127 -4.19 22.73 31.09
N ASP A 128 -5.20 22.55 31.95
CA ASP A 128 -5.74 23.69 32.70
C ASP A 128 -4.65 24.18 33.67
N SER A 129 -4.14 25.39 33.45
CA SER A 129 -3.08 25.99 34.25
C SER A 129 -3.56 26.49 35.62
N ASP A 130 -4.86 26.44 35.89
CA ASP A 130 -5.47 27.15 37.01
C ASP A 130 -5.98 26.23 38.14
N VAL A 131 -5.71 24.91 38.09
CA VAL A 131 -6.14 23.96 39.13
C VAL A 131 -4.95 23.22 39.73
N GLU A 132 -4.53 23.65 40.93
CA GLU A 132 -3.62 22.87 41.77
C GLU A 132 -4.32 21.57 42.22
N GLY A 133 -3.82 20.43 41.74
CA GLY A 133 -4.04 19.13 42.39
C GLY A 133 -5.09 18.21 41.77
N TYR A 134 -4.92 17.80 40.50
CA TYR A 134 -5.15 16.42 40.04
C TYR A 134 -4.50 16.24 38.66
N GLU A 135 -3.45 15.43 38.57
CA GLU A 135 -2.78 15.11 37.30
C GLU A 135 -3.71 14.31 36.38
N SER A 136 -4.36 14.98 35.42
CA SER A 136 -4.97 14.27 34.31
C SER A 136 -4.81 15.10 33.03
N ASN A 137 -4.01 14.61 32.08
CA ASN A 137 -3.86 15.12 30.71
C ASN A 137 -5.18 14.94 29.95
N VAL A 138 -6.20 15.70 30.32
CA VAL A 138 -7.57 15.48 29.89
C VAL A 138 -8.08 16.80 29.32
N ASN A 139 -8.39 16.78 28.01
CA ASN A 139 -9.07 17.87 27.33
C ASN A 139 -10.35 18.30 28.08
N PRO A 140 -10.92 19.51 27.86
CA PRO A 140 -12.14 19.98 28.54
C PRO A 140 -13.39 19.07 28.33
N VAL A 141 -13.26 18.03 27.49
CA VAL A 141 -14.28 17.03 27.17
C VAL A 141 -13.97 15.63 27.75
N GLY A 142 -12.84 15.40 28.42
CA GLY A 142 -12.52 14.08 28.96
C GLY A 142 -11.58 13.21 28.10
N GLU A 143 -11.06 13.73 26.97
CA GLU A 143 -10.28 12.94 26.01
C GLU A 143 -8.77 12.96 26.30
N LEU A 144 -8.14 11.79 26.21
CA LEU A 144 -6.70 11.58 26.29
C LEU A 144 -5.98 12.21 25.07
N PRO A 145 -4.71 12.64 25.21
CA PRO A 145 -3.92 13.11 24.10
C PRO A 145 -3.82 12.06 22.99
N GLY A 146 -3.96 12.49 21.74
CA GLY A 146 -4.02 11.57 20.62
C GLY A 146 -4.36 12.20 19.29
N CYS A 147 -4.90 11.39 18.40
CA CYS A 147 -5.17 11.74 17.01
C CYS A 147 -6.68 11.62 16.72
N PRO A 148 -7.50 12.61 17.12
CA PRO A 148 -8.97 12.52 17.08
C PRO A 148 -9.54 12.53 15.65
N GLU A 149 -8.85 13.17 14.71
CA GLU A 149 -9.27 13.30 13.30
C GLU A 149 -8.92 12.04 12.50
N GLY A 150 -7.78 11.42 12.80
CA GLY A 150 -7.28 10.25 12.10
C GLY A 150 -5.81 9.99 12.38
N PHE A 151 -5.36 8.77 12.11
CA PHE A 151 -3.98 8.34 12.34
C PHE A 151 -3.55 7.26 11.34
N MET A 152 -2.24 7.09 11.23
CA MET A 152 -1.62 5.96 10.55
C MET A 152 -1.06 4.95 11.57
N GLN A 153 -1.10 3.67 11.21
CA GLN A 153 -0.48 2.57 11.96
C GLN A 153 0.30 1.65 11.03
N LEU A 154 1.33 1.01 11.56
CA LEU A 154 2.06 -0.07 10.90
C LEU A 154 1.90 -1.34 11.73
N SER A 155 1.65 -2.47 11.06
CA SER A 155 1.58 -3.77 11.70
C SER A 155 2.36 -4.79 10.90
N GLU A 156 3.14 -5.62 11.58
CA GLU A 156 4.00 -6.62 10.98
C GLU A 156 3.41 -8.03 11.17
N LEU A 157 3.41 -8.84 10.11
CA LEU A 157 2.87 -10.20 10.18
C LEU A 157 3.71 -11.06 11.12
N GLY A 158 3.04 -11.72 12.08
CA GLY A 158 3.69 -12.62 13.03
C GLY A 158 4.37 -11.94 14.22
N ARG A 159 4.31 -10.61 14.32
CA ARG A 159 4.75 -9.87 15.51
C ARG A 159 3.54 -9.29 16.25
N PRO A 160 3.60 -9.18 17.59
CA PRO A 160 2.55 -8.48 18.33
C PRO A 160 2.49 -7.03 17.87
N PHE A 161 1.29 -6.45 17.89
CA PHE A 161 1.13 -5.03 17.62
C PHE A 161 1.93 -4.23 18.66
N THR A 162 2.96 -3.51 18.22
CA THR A 162 3.88 -2.78 19.10
C THR A 162 3.31 -1.47 19.64
N GLY A 163 2.05 -1.15 19.33
CA GLY A 163 1.47 0.14 19.66
C GLY A 163 1.96 1.25 18.72
N GLY A 164 1.34 2.42 18.85
CA GLY A 164 1.71 3.60 18.06
C GLY A 164 0.68 3.96 17.00
N SER A 165 0.35 5.25 16.97
CA SER A 165 -0.48 5.88 15.97
C SER A 165 0.18 7.22 15.64
N TRP A 166 0.38 7.52 14.36
CA TRP A 166 1.00 8.76 13.92
C TRP A 166 -0.03 9.65 13.25
N CYS A 167 -0.01 10.94 13.59
CA CYS A 167 -0.81 11.99 12.95
C CYS A 167 0.00 13.29 12.90
N GLY A 168 -0.50 14.28 12.17
CA GLY A 168 0.19 15.53 11.88
C GLY A 168 0.76 15.56 10.46
N LYS A 169 1.74 16.46 10.25
CA LYS A 169 2.36 16.73 8.96
C LYS A 169 3.88 16.55 9.04
N ALA A 170 4.43 15.74 8.16
CA ALA A 170 5.87 15.56 8.00
C ALA A 170 6.26 15.63 6.51
N THR A 171 7.43 16.20 6.24
CA THR A 171 7.98 16.35 4.90
C THR A 171 9.44 15.92 4.89
N GLY A 172 9.84 15.16 3.89
CA GLY A 172 11.19 14.59 3.76
C GLY A 172 11.17 13.07 3.87
N PRO A 173 12.24 12.38 3.47
CA PRO A 173 12.27 10.92 3.41
C PRO A 173 12.47 10.30 4.80
N GLN A 174 11.49 9.56 5.30
CA GLN A 174 11.58 8.76 6.52
C GLN A 174 11.52 7.27 6.19
N LEU A 175 12.48 6.50 6.72
CA LEU A 175 12.63 5.09 6.40
C LEU A 175 12.06 4.21 7.52
N TYR A 176 11.32 3.17 7.12
CA TYR A 176 10.88 2.09 7.98
C TYR A 176 11.34 0.76 7.39
N PHE A 177 11.98 -0.07 8.22
CA PHE A 177 12.47 -1.39 7.84
C PHE A 177 11.80 -2.45 8.69
N SER A 178 11.39 -3.54 8.05
CA SER A 178 10.87 -4.74 8.72
C SER A 178 11.58 -5.97 8.19
N GLU A 179 12.01 -6.84 9.12
CA GLU A 179 12.51 -8.19 8.83
C GLU A 179 11.37 -9.21 8.68
N THR A 180 10.11 -8.77 8.82
CA THR A 180 8.96 -9.64 8.53
C THR A 180 8.68 -9.66 7.03
N THR A 181 8.08 -10.76 6.58
CA THR A 181 7.72 -10.92 5.16
C THR A 181 6.60 -9.97 4.75
N THR A 182 5.80 -9.46 5.69
CA THR A 182 4.62 -8.66 5.36
C THR A 182 4.39 -7.55 6.38
N VAL A 183 4.28 -6.31 5.88
CA VAL A 183 3.95 -5.13 6.66
C VAL A 183 2.66 -4.53 6.13
N THR A 184 1.73 -4.19 7.01
CA THR A 184 0.48 -3.49 6.65
C THR A 184 0.52 -2.07 7.20
N ALA A 185 0.48 -1.08 6.30
CA ALA A 185 0.25 0.32 6.63
C ALA A 185 -1.26 0.61 6.59
N SER A 186 -1.80 1.10 7.69
CA SER A 186 -3.21 1.42 7.85
C SER A 186 -3.39 2.90 8.08
N VAL A 187 -4.02 3.61 7.14
CA VAL A 187 -4.41 5.02 7.31
C VAL A 187 -5.91 5.06 7.61
N LYS A 188 -6.27 5.70 8.74
CA LYS A 188 -7.65 5.80 9.20
C LYS A 188 -7.99 7.26 9.46
N VAL A 189 -9.06 7.76 8.84
CA VAL A 189 -9.58 9.11 9.07
C VAL A 189 -11.05 8.99 9.43
N PHE A 190 -11.42 9.53 10.60
CA PHE A 190 -12.76 9.38 11.17
C PHE A 190 -13.58 10.66 11.07
N HIS A 191 -12.92 11.80 11.21
CA HIS A 191 -13.58 13.10 11.25
C HIS A 191 -12.91 14.06 10.26
N PRO A 192 -13.67 14.98 9.65
CA PRO A 192 -13.07 16.07 8.90
C PRO A 192 -12.37 17.05 9.86
N PRO A 193 -11.35 17.80 9.40
CA PRO A 193 -10.61 18.71 10.26
C PRO A 193 -11.53 19.79 10.83
N LYS A 194 -11.43 20.11 12.13
CA LYS A 194 -12.40 20.98 12.83
C LYS A 194 -12.43 22.46 12.39
N ASN A 195 -11.50 22.91 11.54
CA ASN A 195 -11.43 24.31 11.05
C ASN A 195 -12.10 24.47 9.67
N ILE A 196 -13.41 24.19 9.59
CA ILE A 196 -14.19 24.33 8.34
C ILE A 196 -15.02 25.59 8.44
N HIS A 197 -14.40 26.72 8.11
CA HIS A 197 -15.13 27.89 7.63
C HIS A 197 -14.93 28.14 6.13
N ASP A 198 -14.13 27.32 5.44
CA ASP A 198 -13.89 27.45 4.01
C ASP A 198 -14.23 26.15 3.27
N GLU A 199 -14.83 26.30 2.09
CA GLU A 199 -15.20 25.25 1.15
C GLU A 199 -14.03 24.29 0.88
N ASN A 200 -14.31 22.98 0.89
CA ASN A 200 -13.41 21.87 0.55
C ASN A 200 -12.10 21.73 1.37
N PRO A 201 -12.17 21.22 2.62
CA PRO A 201 -11.00 21.04 3.50
C PRO A 201 -9.97 19.97 3.05
N PHE A 202 -10.18 19.32 1.91
CA PHE A 202 -9.33 18.24 1.39
C PHE A 202 -8.90 18.47 -0.07
N GLU A 203 -9.20 19.64 -0.64
CA GLU A 203 -8.80 20.05 -2.00
C GLU A 203 -7.43 20.74 -2.02
#